data_AF-A0A3S8VU19-F1
#
_entry.id   AF-A0A3S8VU19-F1
#
_cell.length_a   1.000
_cell.length_b   1.000
_cell.length_c   1.000
_cell.angle_alpha   90.00
_cell.angle_beta   90.00
_cell.angle_gamma   90.00
#
_symmetry.space_group_name_H-M   'P 1'
#
loop_
_entity.id
_entity.type
_entity.pdbx_description
1 polymer ?
#
loop_
_entity_poly.entity_id
_entity_poly.type
_entity_poly.pdbx_seq_one_letter_code
_entity_poly.pdbx_strand_id
1 'polypeptide(L)'
;MKKLSIRARVLTGAAAAAVAGGGVLGAAATATAEPAAAAASAPAKGGVAGKDLTTTRHLTDDAALEAAQAALKAAEKDGQRVTVAVVDRNGNTLVTVRGDGAGPQSYESAERKAYTAVSWNAPTSDLVERLDDAPNLKDIPGTLFLAGGVPVQADDAPIAGIGVAGAPSGAQDEAYAEAGVAALGR
;
A
#
# COMPACT_ATOMS: atom_id res chain seq x y z
N MET A 1 14.71 15.83 32.43
CA MET A 1 14.04 17.10 32.06
C MET A 1 12.79 16.78 31.25
N LYS A 2 11.68 17.47 31.57
CA LYS A 2 10.28 17.07 31.29
C LYS A 2 9.90 17.13 29.80
N LYS A 3 9.13 16.13 29.35
CA LYS A 3 8.36 16.11 28.09
C LYS A 3 7.24 17.16 28.12
N LEU A 4 6.92 17.78 26.98
CA LEU A 4 5.68 18.53 26.78
C LEU A 4 5.01 18.10 25.47
N SER A 5 3.86 17.46 25.63
CA SER A 5 2.86 17.15 24.59
C SER A 5 1.82 18.27 24.62
N ILE A 6 1.42 18.79 23.46
CA ILE A 6 0.37 19.81 23.35
C ILE A 6 -0.88 19.18 22.73
N ARG A 7 -1.88 18.96 23.60
CA ARG A 7 -3.31 18.86 23.25
C ARG A 7 -4.03 19.97 24.03
N ALA A 8 -4.76 20.85 23.34
CA ALA A 8 -5.82 21.70 23.89
C ALA A 8 -6.69 22.14 22.69
N ARG A 9 -7.95 21.66 22.54
CA ARG A 9 -9.22 22.22 23.08
C ARG A 9 -9.42 23.68 22.67
N VAL A 10 -10.53 24.04 22.01
CA VAL A 10 -11.82 24.52 22.56
C VAL A 10 -12.72 24.77 21.31
N LEU A 11 -13.94 24.27 21.08
CA LEU A 11 -15.26 24.32 21.76
C LEU A 11 -15.86 25.72 22.02
N THR A 12 -16.62 26.23 21.05
CA THR A 12 -17.72 27.21 21.17
C THR A 12 -18.47 27.17 19.83
N GLY A 13 -19.79 27.09 19.69
CA GLY A 13 -20.91 27.18 20.64
C GLY A 13 -22.06 27.92 19.96
N ALA A 14 -23.25 27.28 19.93
CA ALA A 14 -24.61 27.87 19.91
C ALA A 14 -25.09 28.61 18.62
N ALA A 15 -26.38 28.72 18.29
CA ALA A 15 -27.63 28.03 18.64
C ALA A 15 -28.71 28.53 17.64
N ALA A 16 -29.76 27.74 17.41
CA ALA A 16 -30.90 28.07 16.56
C ALA A 16 -31.94 28.94 17.28
N ALA A 17 -32.67 29.80 16.54
CA ALA A 17 -34.03 30.23 16.89
C ALA A 17 -34.77 30.78 15.65
N ALA A 18 -35.97 30.24 15.40
CA ALA A 18 -36.93 30.66 14.39
C ALA A 18 -38.04 31.52 15.01
N VAL A 19 -38.60 32.49 14.27
CA VAL A 19 -39.94 33.04 14.52
C VAL A 19 -40.61 33.41 13.19
N ALA A 20 -41.86 32.97 13.01
CA ALA A 20 -42.75 33.28 11.90
C ALA A 20 -43.67 34.49 12.24
N GLY A 21 -44.06 35.26 11.23
CA GLY A 21 -45.10 36.30 11.31
C GLY A 21 -45.47 36.82 9.91
N GLY A 22 -46.75 36.87 9.57
CA GLY A 22 -47.26 37.07 8.20
C GLY A 22 -47.77 38.48 7.84
N GLY A 23 -47.90 38.71 6.52
CA GLY A 23 -48.84 39.60 5.81
C GLY A 23 -48.55 41.12 5.78
N VAL A 24 -48.33 41.74 4.61
CA VAL A 24 -49.29 42.40 3.67
C VAL A 24 -48.51 43.02 2.49
N LEU A 25 -49.14 43.02 1.30
CA LEU A 25 -48.71 43.53 -0.02
C LEU A 25 -47.95 44.88 -0.04
N GLY A 26 -46.89 44.93 -0.87
CA GLY A 26 -46.29 46.15 -1.40
C GLY A 26 -45.27 45.83 -2.50
N ALA A 27 -45.65 45.96 -3.77
CA ALA A 27 -44.79 45.72 -4.92
C ALA A 27 -43.83 46.88 -5.16
N ALA A 28 -42.51 46.61 -5.13
CA ALA A 28 -41.51 47.43 -5.79
C ALA A 28 -40.45 46.51 -6.39
N ALA A 29 -40.51 46.33 -7.71
CA ALA A 29 -39.53 45.59 -8.47
C ALA A 29 -38.21 46.39 -8.51
N THR A 30 -37.25 46.00 -7.68
CA THR A 30 -35.84 46.32 -7.92
C THR A 30 -35.18 45.06 -8.45
N ALA A 31 -34.97 45.01 -9.75
CA ALA A 31 -34.14 43.99 -10.39
C ALA A 31 -32.71 44.11 -9.86
N THR A 32 -32.40 43.37 -8.80
CA THR A 32 -31.01 43.08 -8.43
C THR A 32 -30.56 41.95 -9.34
N ALA A 33 -29.74 42.30 -10.32
CA ALA A 33 -29.09 41.35 -11.20
C ALA A 33 -28.46 40.23 -10.37
N GLU A 34 -28.92 38.99 -10.60
CA GLU A 34 -28.26 37.78 -10.12
C GLU A 34 -26.79 37.86 -10.57
N PRO A 35 -25.81 37.66 -9.67
CA PRO A 35 -24.43 37.57 -10.11
C PRO A 35 -24.38 36.35 -11.02
N ALA A 36 -24.09 36.58 -12.30
CA ALA A 36 -23.92 35.53 -13.29
C ALA A 36 -22.93 34.53 -12.72
N ALA A 37 -23.43 33.38 -12.28
CA ALA A 37 -22.62 32.27 -11.84
C ALA A 37 -21.70 31.92 -13.02
N ALA A 38 -20.42 32.27 -12.89
CA ALA A 38 -19.40 31.87 -13.83
C ALA A 38 -19.47 30.34 -13.90
N ALA A 39 -20.00 29.83 -15.01
CA ALA A 39 -20.08 28.41 -15.28
C ALA A 39 -18.64 27.89 -15.26
N ALA A 40 -18.24 27.27 -14.15
CA ALA A 40 -16.97 26.59 -14.05
C ALA A 40 -16.97 25.50 -15.13
N SER A 41 -16.17 25.72 -16.18
CA SER A 41 -15.97 24.72 -17.23
C SER A 41 -15.40 23.47 -16.58
N ALA A 42 -16.16 22.39 -16.59
CA ALA A 42 -15.68 21.09 -16.13
C ALA A 42 -14.38 20.74 -16.89
N PRO A 43 -13.38 20.14 -16.22
CA PRO A 43 -12.13 19.78 -16.88
C PRO A 43 -12.42 18.85 -18.06
N ALA A 44 -11.87 19.18 -19.22
CA ALA A 44 -12.02 18.38 -20.43
C ALA A 44 -11.41 16.99 -20.21
N LYS A 45 -12.22 15.94 -20.38
CA LYS A 45 -11.74 14.55 -20.39
C LYS A 45 -11.10 14.28 -21.75
N GLY A 46 -9.78 14.41 -21.85
CA GLY A 46 -9.02 14.04 -23.06
C GLY A 46 -8.77 12.54 -23.11
N GLY A 47 -9.41 11.83 -24.05
CA GLY A 47 -9.10 10.42 -24.33
C GLY A 47 -7.92 10.31 -25.29
N VAL A 48 -7.03 9.34 -25.05
CA VAL A 48 -5.91 9.00 -25.93
C VAL A 48 -6.19 7.67 -26.62
N ALA A 49 -5.90 7.57 -27.92
CA ALA A 49 -6.19 6.38 -28.72
C ALA A 49 -5.00 5.39 -28.77
N GLY A 50 -5.32 4.13 -29.04
CA GLY A 50 -4.55 2.94 -28.66
C GLY A 50 -3.10 2.79 -29.11
N LYS A 51 -2.55 3.61 -30.01
CA LYS A 51 -1.12 3.54 -30.34
C LYS A 51 -0.22 4.03 -29.19
N ASP A 52 -0.76 4.85 -28.30
CA ASP A 52 -0.03 5.47 -27.19
C ASP A 52 -0.38 4.82 -25.83
N LEU A 53 -1.05 3.65 -25.84
CA LEU A 53 -1.47 2.90 -24.64
C LEU A 53 -0.75 1.55 -24.57
N THR A 54 -0.52 1.07 -23.34
CA THR A 54 -0.05 -0.28 -23.04
C THR A 54 -0.77 -0.81 -21.81
N THR A 55 -0.77 -2.14 -21.64
CA THR A 55 -1.43 -2.82 -20.52
C THR A 55 -0.43 -3.62 -19.72
N THR A 56 -0.59 -3.62 -18.41
CA THR A 56 0.21 -4.39 -17.45
C THR A 56 -0.67 -5.38 -16.70
N ARG A 57 -0.08 -6.47 -16.23
CA ARG A 57 -0.74 -7.47 -15.37
C ARG A 57 -0.34 -7.28 -13.93
N HIS A 58 -1.30 -7.53 -13.05
CA HIS A 58 -1.18 -7.34 -11.61
C HIS A 58 -1.90 -8.47 -10.90
N LEU A 59 -1.53 -8.75 -9.66
CA LEU A 59 -2.40 -9.55 -8.79
C LEU A 59 -3.68 -8.76 -8.49
N THR A 60 -4.80 -9.45 -8.42
CA THR A 60 -5.99 -8.90 -7.76
C THR A 60 -5.72 -8.71 -6.27
N ASP A 61 -6.45 -7.82 -5.62
CA ASP A 61 -6.43 -7.65 -4.17
C ASP A 61 -6.78 -8.95 -3.41
N ASP A 62 -7.77 -9.70 -3.88
CA ASP A 62 -8.13 -11.00 -3.31
C ASP A 62 -6.95 -12.00 -3.34
N ALA A 63 -6.29 -12.17 -4.50
CA ALA A 63 -5.12 -13.02 -4.64
C ALA A 63 -3.92 -12.54 -3.78
N ALA A 64 -3.67 -11.24 -3.70
CA ALA A 64 -2.62 -10.69 -2.84
C ALA A 64 -2.91 -10.96 -1.35
N LEU A 65 -4.17 -10.84 -0.94
CA LEU A 65 -4.60 -11.14 0.43
C LEU A 65 -4.51 -12.64 0.74
N GLU A 66 -4.91 -13.51 -0.19
CA GLU A 66 -4.79 -14.96 -0.07
C GLU A 66 -3.33 -15.38 0.16
N ALA A 67 -2.42 -14.88 -0.68
CA ALA A 67 -1.00 -15.19 -0.57
C ALA A 67 -0.41 -14.69 0.76
N ALA A 68 -0.75 -13.47 1.19
CA ALA A 68 -0.30 -12.93 2.47
C ALA A 68 -0.80 -13.76 3.67
N GLN A 69 -2.06 -14.18 3.64
CA GLN A 69 -2.66 -15.03 4.67
C GLN A 69 -2.04 -16.43 4.70
N ALA A 70 -1.73 -17.01 3.54
CA ALA A 70 -1.10 -18.32 3.45
C ALA A 70 0.31 -18.31 4.07
N ALA A 71 1.11 -17.27 3.77
CA ALA A 71 2.42 -17.05 4.39
C ALA A 71 2.32 -16.87 5.91
N LEU A 72 1.37 -16.05 6.38
CA LEU A 72 1.15 -15.84 7.81
C LEU A 72 0.75 -17.14 8.53
N LYS A 73 -0.18 -17.91 7.96
CA LYS A 73 -0.59 -19.21 8.50
C LYS A 73 0.55 -20.24 8.52
N ALA A 74 1.45 -20.20 7.53
CA ALA A 74 2.62 -21.07 7.52
C ALA A 74 3.56 -20.73 8.69
N ALA A 75 3.83 -19.44 8.91
CA ALA A 75 4.62 -18.98 10.06
C ALA A 75 3.98 -19.34 11.40
N GLU A 76 2.66 -19.18 11.53
CA GLU A 76 1.91 -19.51 12.76
C GLU A 76 1.97 -20.99 13.12
N LYS A 77 1.92 -21.89 12.11
CA LYS A 77 2.07 -23.34 12.32
C LYS A 77 3.41 -23.70 12.96
N ASP A 78 4.45 -22.92 12.67
CA ASP A 78 5.80 -23.09 13.22
C ASP A 78 6.03 -22.26 14.50
N GLY A 79 4.98 -21.64 15.04
CA GLY A 79 5.05 -20.80 16.23
C GLY A 79 5.76 -19.45 16.02
N GLN A 80 5.96 -19.03 14.76
CA GLN A 80 6.66 -17.80 14.43
C GLN A 80 5.71 -16.60 14.35
N ARG A 81 6.23 -15.41 14.69
CA ARG A 81 5.48 -14.14 14.69
C ARG A 81 6.08 -13.20 13.66
N VAL A 82 5.47 -13.15 12.49
CA VAL A 82 5.99 -12.44 11.32
C VAL A 82 5.08 -11.31 10.85
N THR A 83 5.63 -10.38 10.08
CA THR A 83 4.85 -9.51 9.19
C THR A 83 5.03 -10.00 7.76
N VAL A 84 3.94 -9.94 6.99
CA VAL A 84 3.94 -10.27 5.56
C VAL A 84 3.53 -9.02 4.76
N ALA A 85 4.19 -8.78 3.64
CA ALA A 85 3.85 -7.74 2.68
C ALA A 85 3.79 -8.31 1.26
N VAL A 86 2.87 -7.80 0.44
CA VAL A 86 2.79 -8.05 -0.99
C VAL A 86 2.93 -6.72 -1.72
N VAL A 87 3.92 -6.61 -2.59
CA VAL A 87 4.25 -5.39 -3.35
C VAL A 87 4.08 -5.68 -4.83
N ASP A 88 3.34 -4.84 -5.54
CA ASP A 88 3.14 -4.94 -6.99
C ASP A 88 4.43 -4.64 -7.76
N ARG A 89 4.53 -5.13 -9.00
CA ARG A 89 5.63 -4.78 -9.91
C ARG A 89 5.77 -3.27 -10.15
N ASN A 90 4.69 -2.50 -10.03
CA ASN A 90 4.74 -1.04 -10.09
C ASN A 90 5.35 -0.37 -8.85
N GLY A 91 5.70 -1.13 -7.81
CA GLY A 91 6.35 -0.67 -6.58
C GLY A 91 5.40 -0.31 -5.44
N ASN A 92 4.07 -0.32 -5.67
CA ASN A 92 3.09 -0.05 -4.61
C ASN A 92 2.84 -1.29 -3.75
N THR A 93 2.76 -1.08 -2.44
CA THR A 93 2.28 -2.10 -1.51
C THR A 93 0.79 -2.36 -1.75
N LEU A 94 0.42 -3.62 -2.01
CA LEU A 94 -0.96 -4.07 -2.15
C LEU A 94 -1.54 -4.49 -0.81
N VAL A 95 -0.78 -5.29 -0.06
CA VAL A 95 -1.21 -5.89 1.22
C VAL A 95 -0.06 -5.86 2.21
N THR A 96 -0.38 -5.57 3.46
CA THR A 96 0.52 -5.72 4.61
C THR A 96 -0.25 -6.27 5.79
N VAL A 97 0.23 -7.35 6.38
CA VAL A 97 -0.38 -7.96 7.57
C VAL A 97 0.69 -8.17 8.63
N ARG A 98 0.61 -7.38 9.70
CA ARG A 98 1.45 -7.58 10.89
C ARG A 98 0.82 -8.66 11.76
N GLY A 99 1.47 -9.82 11.86
CA GLY A 99 1.05 -10.87 12.77
C GLY A 99 1.16 -10.44 14.24
N ASP A 100 0.32 -11.04 15.08
CA ASP A 100 0.32 -10.74 16.51
C ASP A 100 1.67 -11.07 17.16
N GLY A 101 2.22 -10.11 17.89
CA GLY A 101 3.53 -10.26 18.54
C GLY A 101 4.73 -10.17 17.60
N ALA A 102 4.55 -9.88 16.30
CA ALA A 102 5.66 -9.67 15.38
C ALA A 102 6.48 -8.43 15.79
N GLY A 103 7.81 -8.55 15.73
CA GLY A 103 8.73 -7.48 16.15
C GLY A 103 8.51 -6.17 15.37
N PRO A 104 8.75 -4.99 15.98
CA PRO A 104 8.41 -3.70 15.37
C PRO A 104 9.11 -3.46 14.01
N GLN A 105 10.33 -3.97 13.84
CA GLN A 105 11.13 -3.86 12.62
C GLN A 105 10.59 -4.67 11.44
N SER A 106 9.76 -5.69 11.70
CA SER A 106 9.36 -6.66 10.66
C SER A 106 8.51 -6.04 9.55
N TYR A 107 7.73 -5.00 9.84
CA TYR A 107 6.78 -4.46 8.86
C TYR A 107 7.47 -3.83 7.65
N GLU A 108 8.32 -2.83 7.90
CA GLU A 108 9.08 -2.19 6.84
C GLU A 108 10.09 -3.16 6.21
N SER A 109 10.63 -4.10 6.99
CA SER A 109 11.51 -5.14 6.44
C SER A 109 10.79 -6.03 5.43
N ALA A 110 9.57 -6.49 5.74
CA ALA A 110 8.77 -7.30 4.82
C ALA A 110 8.44 -6.52 3.54
N GLU A 111 8.03 -5.25 3.64
CA GLU A 111 7.77 -4.39 2.47
C GLU A 111 9.01 -4.24 1.59
N ARG A 112 10.17 -3.93 2.18
CA ARG A 112 11.41 -3.75 1.41
C ARG A 112 11.92 -5.05 0.79
N LYS A 113 11.76 -6.20 1.46
CA LYS A 113 12.09 -7.51 0.87
C LYS A 113 11.17 -7.83 -0.32
N ALA A 114 9.86 -7.63 -0.18
CA ALA A 114 8.89 -7.79 -1.27
C ALA A 114 9.23 -6.91 -2.47
N TYR A 115 9.48 -5.61 -2.21
CA TYR A 115 9.90 -4.64 -3.22
C TYR A 115 11.20 -5.06 -3.91
N THR A 116 12.19 -5.53 -3.15
CA THR A 116 13.48 -5.98 -3.70
C THR A 116 13.30 -7.22 -4.57
N ALA A 117 12.53 -8.22 -4.10
CA ALA A 117 12.27 -9.44 -4.85
C ALA A 117 11.60 -9.16 -6.20
N VAL A 118 10.52 -8.35 -6.19
CA VAL A 118 9.80 -8.02 -7.43
C VAL A 118 10.64 -7.16 -8.36
N SER A 119 11.51 -6.28 -7.83
CA SER A 119 12.35 -5.39 -8.63
C SER A 119 13.36 -6.14 -9.51
N TRP A 120 13.98 -7.19 -8.96
CA TRP A 120 14.98 -8.01 -9.67
C TRP A 120 14.44 -9.34 -10.22
N ASN A 121 13.17 -9.66 -9.96
CA ASN A 121 12.57 -10.96 -10.28
C ASN A 121 13.39 -12.14 -9.74
N ALA A 122 13.81 -12.05 -8.48
CA ALA A 122 14.60 -13.11 -7.83
C ALA A 122 14.32 -13.15 -6.33
N PRO A 123 14.44 -14.32 -5.68
CA PRO A 123 14.48 -14.43 -4.22
C PRO A 123 15.53 -13.50 -3.61
N THR A 124 15.23 -12.87 -2.47
CA THR A 124 16.19 -11.94 -1.84
C THR A 124 17.38 -12.66 -1.21
N SER A 125 17.26 -13.96 -0.93
CA SER A 125 18.39 -14.85 -0.64
C SER A 125 19.41 -14.86 -1.79
N ASP A 126 18.98 -15.18 -3.01
CA ASP A 126 19.85 -15.15 -4.20
C ASP A 126 20.45 -13.76 -4.46
N LEU A 127 19.67 -12.70 -4.17
CA LEU A 127 20.14 -11.33 -4.37
C LEU A 127 21.23 -10.93 -3.39
N VAL A 128 21.25 -11.48 -2.16
CA VAL A 128 22.28 -11.11 -1.17
C VAL A 128 23.68 -11.53 -1.65
N GLU A 129 23.78 -12.64 -2.37
CA GLU A 129 25.03 -13.15 -2.94
C GLU A 129 25.62 -12.19 -3.98
N ARG A 130 24.77 -11.44 -4.70
CA ARG A 130 25.22 -10.44 -5.68
C ARG A 130 25.95 -9.26 -5.05
N LEU A 131 25.83 -9.06 -3.74
CA LEU A 131 26.54 -8.00 -3.04
C LEU A 131 28.05 -8.25 -2.94
N ASP A 132 28.51 -9.48 -3.14
CA ASP A 132 29.94 -9.81 -3.16
C ASP A 132 30.66 -9.11 -4.33
N ASP A 133 30.02 -9.10 -5.50
CA ASP A 133 30.54 -8.45 -6.71
C ASP A 133 30.05 -7.00 -6.88
N ALA A 134 28.85 -6.68 -6.38
CA ALA A 134 28.19 -5.38 -6.53
C ALA A 134 27.65 -4.85 -5.19
N PRO A 135 28.52 -4.48 -4.24
CA PRO A 135 28.13 -4.16 -2.85
C PRO A 135 27.25 -2.91 -2.73
N ASN A 136 27.23 -2.04 -3.75
CA ASN A 136 26.43 -0.83 -3.78
C ASN A 136 24.98 -1.05 -4.23
N LEU A 137 24.59 -2.27 -4.64
CA LEU A 137 23.19 -2.57 -4.97
C LEU A 137 22.24 -2.29 -3.78
N LYS A 138 22.70 -2.58 -2.55
CA LYS A 138 21.95 -2.31 -1.32
C LYS A 138 21.74 -0.81 -1.03
N ASP A 139 22.46 0.08 -1.73
CA ASP A 139 22.32 1.53 -1.55
C ASP A 139 21.19 2.10 -2.42
N ILE A 140 20.55 1.27 -3.27
CA ILE A 140 19.38 1.65 -4.04
C ILE A 140 18.19 1.88 -3.09
N PRO A 141 17.50 3.05 -3.18
CA PRO A 141 16.39 3.38 -2.29
C PRO A 141 15.27 2.33 -2.30
N GLY A 142 14.70 2.08 -1.11
CA GLY A 142 13.59 1.13 -0.93
C GLY A 142 14.01 -0.33 -0.87
N THR A 143 15.27 -0.66 -1.13
CA THR A 143 15.73 -2.06 -1.14
C THR A 143 16.10 -2.59 0.24
N LEU A 144 16.04 -3.91 0.37
CA LEU A 144 16.60 -4.68 1.48
C LEU A 144 17.05 -6.05 0.95
N PHE A 145 18.35 -6.19 0.79
CA PHE A 145 19.02 -7.43 0.38
C PHE A 145 19.21 -8.34 1.59
N LEU A 146 18.16 -9.08 1.94
CA LEU A 146 18.12 -10.04 3.02
C LEU A 146 17.04 -11.08 2.72
N ALA A 147 17.35 -12.38 2.86
CA ALA A 147 16.42 -13.48 2.60
C ALA A 147 15.03 -13.27 3.26
N GLY A 148 13.98 -13.64 2.53
CA GLY A 148 12.59 -13.48 2.97
C GLY A 148 11.66 -12.83 1.96
N GLY A 149 12.14 -12.47 0.78
CA GLY A 149 11.33 -11.94 -0.33
C GLY A 149 11.38 -12.88 -1.52
N VAL A 150 10.24 -13.17 -2.14
CA VAL A 150 10.14 -14.00 -3.35
C VAL A 150 9.27 -13.32 -4.41
N PRO A 151 9.64 -13.41 -5.71
CA PRO A 151 8.84 -12.84 -6.78
C PRO A 151 7.65 -13.76 -7.12
N VAL A 152 6.56 -13.14 -7.56
CA VAL A 152 5.40 -13.79 -8.20
C VAL A 152 5.42 -13.40 -9.68
N GLN A 153 5.26 -14.37 -10.57
CA GLN A 153 5.35 -14.17 -12.01
C GLN A 153 4.06 -14.52 -12.74
N ALA A 154 3.85 -13.89 -13.89
CA ALA A 154 2.88 -14.31 -14.90
C ALA A 154 3.56 -14.25 -16.28
N ASP A 155 3.51 -15.36 -17.02
CA ASP A 155 4.29 -15.62 -18.25
C ASP A 155 5.74 -15.11 -18.16
N ASP A 156 6.50 -15.62 -17.20
CA ASP A 156 7.92 -15.31 -16.97
C ASP A 156 8.25 -13.84 -16.62
N ALA A 157 7.24 -12.97 -16.46
CA ALA A 157 7.40 -11.59 -16.04
C ALA A 157 7.00 -11.41 -14.56
N PRO A 158 7.79 -10.70 -13.73
CA PRO A 158 7.41 -10.39 -12.35
C PRO A 158 6.18 -9.49 -12.32
N ILE A 159 5.15 -9.87 -11.57
CA ILE A 159 3.93 -9.07 -11.36
C ILE A 159 3.77 -8.61 -9.91
N ALA A 160 4.38 -9.30 -8.96
CA ALA A 160 4.40 -8.93 -7.56
C ALA A 160 5.60 -9.55 -6.83
N GLY A 161 5.82 -9.15 -5.58
CA GLY A 161 6.75 -9.78 -4.66
C GLY A 161 6.06 -9.99 -3.32
N ILE A 162 6.34 -11.12 -2.69
CA ILE A 162 5.89 -11.43 -1.34
C ILE A 162 7.10 -11.36 -0.43
N GLY A 163 7.01 -10.57 0.63
CA GLY A 163 8.07 -10.40 1.62
C GLY A 163 7.58 -10.77 3.00
N VAL A 164 8.42 -11.48 3.75
CA VAL A 164 8.17 -11.88 5.13
C VAL A 164 9.34 -11.44 6.00
N ALA A 165 9.04 -11.01 7.21
CA ALA A 165 10.06 -10.71 8.21
C ALA A 165 9.57 -11.02 9.62
N GLY A 166 10.48 -11.49 10.47
CA GLY A 166 10.25 -11.64 11.92
C GLY A 166 10.56 -13.04 12.45
N ALA A 167 10.78 -14.02 11.59
CA ALA A 167 11.27 -15.33 12.00
C ALA A 167 12.73 -15.23 12.51
N PRO A 168 13.24 -16.26 13.21
CA PRO A 168 14.63 -16.30 13.70
C PRO A 168 15.69 -16.18 12.59
N SER A 169 15.33 -16.48 11.34
CA SER A 169 16.22 -16.34 10.19
C SER A 169 15.47 -15.91 8.92
N GLY A 170 16.18 -15.24 8.01
CA GLY A 170 15.64 -14.86 6.71
C GLY A 170 15.27 -16.05 5.82
N ALA A 171 15.92 -17.21 6.00
CA ALA A 171 15.56 -18.44 5.31
C ALA A 171 14.18 -18.96 5.73
N GLN A 172 13.82 -18.85 7.01
CA GLN A 172 12.47 -19.17 7.48
C GLN A 172 11.45 -18.16 6.95
N ASP A 173 11.78 -16.86 6.99
CA ASP A 173 10.93 -15.84 6.36
C ASP A 173 10.64 -16.21 4.88
N GLU A 174 11.66 -16.64 4.13
CA GLU A 174 11.53 -16.94 2.71
C GLU A 174 10.68 -18.18 2.46
N ALA A 175 10.85 -19.23 3.25
CA ALA A 175 9.99 -20.42 3.19
C ALA A 175 8.50 -20.08 3.43
N TYR A 176 8.20 -19.12 4.31
CA TYR A 176 6.83 -18.64 4.49
C TYR A 176 6.36 -17.79 3.31
N ALA A 177 7.23 -16.98 2.71
CA ALA A 177 6.92 -16.23 1.50
C ALA A 177 6.60 -17.18 0.32
N GLU A 178 7.37 -18.25 0.15
CA GLU A 178 7.12 -19.34 -0.81
C GLU A 178 5.79 -20.04 -0.57
N ALA A 179 5.42 -20.29 0.68
CA ALA A 179 4.09 -20.81 1.01
C ALA A 179 2.96 -19.86 0.59
N GLY A 180 3.21 -18.55 0.63
CA GLY A 180 2.32 -17.54 0.07
C GLY A 180 2.16 -17.66 -1.45
N VAL A 181 3.29 -17.80 -2.17
CA VAL A 181 3.27 -18.03 -3.64
C VAL A 181 2.53 -19.32 -3.99
N ALA A 182 2.77 -20.39 -3.23
CA ALA A 182 2.18 -21.71 -3.47
C ALA A 182 0.66 -21.76 -3.29
N ALA A 183 0.05 -20.77 -2.61
CA ALA A 183 -1.40 -20.65 -2.49
C ALA A 183 -2.07 -20.05 -3.74
N LEU A 184 -1.31 -19.38 -4.61
CA LEU A 184 -1.85 -18.81 -5.84
C LEU A 184 -2.12 -19.90 -6.88
N GLY A 185 -3.21 -19.73 -7.64
CA GLY A 185 -3.61 -20.65 -8.70
C GLY A 185 -2.54 -20.84 -9.78
N ARG A 186 -2.39 -22.08 -10.27
CA ARG A 186 -1.50 -22.44 -11.38
C ARG A 186 -2.30 -22.70 -12.65
#